data_AF-A0A809SDI6-F1
#
_entry.id   AF-A0A809SDI6-F1
#
_cell.length_a   1.000
_cell.length_b   1.000
_cell.length_c   1.000
_cell.angle_alpha   90.00
_cell.angle_beta   90.00
_cell.angle_gamma   90.00
#
_symmetry.space_group_name_H-M   'P 1'
#
loop_
_entity.id
_entity.type
_entity.pdbx_description
1 polymer ?
#
loop_
_entity_poly.entity_id
_entity_poly.type
_entity_poly.pdbx_seq_one_letter_code
_entity_poly.pdbx_strand_id
1 'polypeptide(L)'
;MKSAVVTIKPNEHRVMMLITVEAEYVAQLRNAVTTACGKWLEFMRVQPVAHSTLMRVWLGLFESAQLAAMSAIVLSLPEAEIGRIQHIE
;
A
#
# COMPACT_ATOMS: atom_id res chain seq x y z
N MET A 1 20.47 -13.30 28.32
CA MET A 1 19.80 -12.18 27.61
C MET A 1 18.44 -12.68 27.13
N LYS A 2 17.32 -12.19 27.70
CA LYS A 2 15.98 -12.54 27.21
C LYS A 2 15.60 -11.54 26.12
N SER A 3 15.52 -11.97 24.87
CA SER A 3 14.91 -11.17 23.80
C SER A 3 13.45 -10.94 24.15
N ALA A 4 13.08 -9.69 24.39
CA ALA A 4 11.68 -9.29 24.46
C ALA A 4 11.11 -9.38 23.05
N VAL A 5 10.29 -10.41 22.80
CA VAL A 5 9.42 -10.43 21.63
C VAL A 5 8.35 -9.39 21.90
N VAL A 6 8.51 -8.19 21.32
CA VAL A 6 7.50 -7.15 21.36
C VAL A 6 6.32 -7.66 20.53
N THR A 7 5.30 -8.20 21.20
CA THR A 7 4.02 -8.50 20.56
C THR A 7 3.32 -7.18 20.31
N ILE A 8 3.54 -6.62 19.12
CA ILE A 8 2.81 -5.46 18.63
C ILE A 8 1.36 -5.92 18.48
N LYS A 9 0.45 -5.42 19.34
CA LYS A 9 -0.99 -5.55 19.05
C LYS A 9 -1.21 -4.86 17.70
N PRO A 10 -1.89 -5.50 16.73
CA PRO A 10 -2.18 -4.82 15.49
C PRO A 10 -3.00 -3.58 15.83
N ASN A 11 -2.50 -2.42 15.43
CA ASN A 11 -3.26 -1.20 15.59
C ASN A 11 -4.52 -1.34 14.73
N GLU A 12 -5.71 -1.21 15.31
CA GLU A 12 -6.98 -1.31 14.59
C GLU A 12 -7.19 -0.11 13.66
N HIS A 13 -6.32 0.89 13.78
CA HIS A 13 -6.33 2.10 12.96
C HIS A 13 -6.06 1.74 11.51
N ARG A 14 -6.88 2.31 10.63
CA ARG A 14 -6.80 2.11 9.19
C ARG A 14 -6.09 3.30 8.56
N VAL A 15 -5.35 3.04 7.49
CA VAL A 15 -4.76 4.07 6.66
C VAL A 15 -5.11 3.83 5.20
N MET A 16 -5.34 4.94 4.49
CA MET A 16 -5.48 4.98 3.05
C MET A 16 -4.22 5.55 2.43
N MET A 17 -3.60 4.82 1.52
CA MET A 17 -2.51 5.31 0.70
C MET A 17 -3.01 5.57 -0.71
N LEU A 18 -2.70 6.75 -1.25
CA LEU A 18 -2.86 7.04 -2.67
C LEU A 18 -1.53 6.79 -3.38
N ILE A 19 -1.56 6.05 -4.48
CA ILE A 19 -0.43 5.79 -5.36
C ILE A 19 -0.84 6.14 -6.80
N THR A 20 0.05 6.73 -7.57
CA THR A 20 -0.11 6.90 -9.02
C THR A 20 0.92 6.05 -9.73
N VAL A 21 0.50 5.25 -10.71
CA VAL A 21 1.35 4.38 -11.52
C VAL A 21 0.88 4.37 -12.97
N GLU A 22 1.74 4.01 -13.92
CA GLU A 22 1.26 3.70 -15.27
C GLU A 22 0.37 2.45 -15.28
N ALA A 23 -0.54 2.38 -16.26
CA ALA A 23 -1.50 1.29 -16.40
C ALA A 23 -0.85 -0.09 -16.47
N GLU A 24 0.33 -0.20 -17.10
CA GLU A 24 1.08 -1.46 -17.21
C GLU A 24 1.57 -1.98 -15.85
N TYR A 25 1.84 -1.09 -14.89
CA TYR A 25 2.37 -1.44 -13.58
C TYR A 25 1.29 -1.80 -12.54
N VAL A 26 0.00 -1.64 -12.85
CA VAL A 26 -1.09 -1.93 -11.90
C VAL A 26 -1.08 -3.39 -11.44
N ALA A 27 -0.81 -4.33 -12.36
CA ALA A 27 -0.74 -5.75 -12.02
C ALA A 27 0.44 -6.06 -11.09
N GLN A 28 1.60 -5.46 -11.36
CA GLN A 28 2.80 -5.60 -10.53
C GLN A 28 2.58 -4.95 -9.15
N LEU A 29 1.94 -3.78 -9.10
CA LEU A 29 1.56 -3.11 -7.85
C LEU A 29 0.68 -4.01 -7.01
N ARG A 30 -0.40 -4.56 -7.61
CA ARG A 30 -1.32 -5.49 -6.95
C ARG A 30 -0.56 -6.68 -6.37
N ASN A 31 0.36 -7.27 -7.13
CA ASN A 31 1.14 -8.42 -6.67
C ASN A 31 2.04 -8.05 -5.49
N ALA A 32 2.77 -6.94 -5.58
CA ALA A 32 3.66 -6.46 -4.53
C ALA A 32 2.91 -6.21 -3.22
N VAL A 33 1.78 -5.50 -3.27
CA VAL A 33 1.02 -5.15 -2.06
C VAL A 33 0.28 -6.35 -1.47
N THR A 34 -0.25 -7.24 -2.31
CA THR A 34 -0.93 -8.46 -1.83
C THR A 34 0.07 -9.39 -1.14
N THR A 35 1.29 -9.51 -1.69
CA THR A 35 2.36 -10.33 -1.11
C THR A 35 2.86 -9.75 0.20
N ALA A 36 3.07 -8.44 0.27
CA ALA A 36 3.62 -7.79 1.46
C ALA A 36 2.60 -7.64 2.60
N CYS A 37 1.35 -7.31 2.27
CA CYS A 37 0.34 -6.94 3.26
C CYS A 37 -0.65 -8.07 3.53
N GLY A 38 -0.92 -8.95 2.57
CA GLY A 38 -1.83 -10.10 2.72
C GLY A 38 -3.15 -9.73 3.40
N LYS A 39 -3.38 -10.31 4.59
CA LYS A 39 -4.58 -10.08 5.41
C LYS A 39 -4.74 -8.65 5.95
N TRP A 40 -3.70 -7.84 5.89
CA TRP A 40 -3.71 -6.45 6.36
C TRP A 40 -4.12 -5.46 5.27
N LEU A 41 -4.27 -5.93 4.03
CA LEU A 41 -4.85 -5.16 2.93
C LEU A 41 -6.37 -5.32 2.96
N GLU A 42 -7.09 -4.21 3.11
CA GLU A 42 -8.54 -4.21 3.20
C GLU A 42 -9.21 -4.03 1.86
N PHE A 43 -8.70 -3.08 1.07
CA PHE A 43 -9.18 -2.86 -0.28
C PHE A 43 -8.09 -2.28 -1.17
N MET A 44 -8.26 -2.50 -2.47
CA MET A 44 -7.52 -1.83 -3.53
C MET A 44 -8.54 -1.29 -4.53
N ARG A 45 -8.53 0.02 -4.74
CA ARG A 45 -9.36 0.67 -5.78
C ARG A 45 -8.44 1.26 -6.83
N VAL A 46 -8.74 1.00 -8.10
CA VAL A 46 -8.00 1.53 -9.24
C VAL A 46 -8.92 2.43 -10.05
N GLN A 47 -8.43 3.62 -10.44
CA GLN A 47 -9.15 4.55 -11.30
C GLN A 47 -8.22 5.17 -12.33
N PRO A 48 -8.61 5.23 -13.61
CA PRO A 48 -7.83 5.92 -14.63
C PRO A 48 -7.80 7.43 -14.38
N VAL A 49 -6.65 8.05 -14.67
CA VAL A 49 -6.51 9.51 -14.75
C VAL A 49 -6.93 9.95 -16.15
N ALA A 50 -7.82 10.94 -16.23
CA ALA A 50 -8.34 11.40 -17.52
C ALA A 50 -7.21 11.89 -18.45
N HIS A 51 -7.26 11.45 -19.70
CA HIS A 51 -6.29 11.81 -20.76
C HIS A 51 -4.82 11.44 -20.43
N SER A 52 -4.60 10.38 -19.64
CA SER A 52 -3.26 9.91 -19.26
C SER A 52 -3.19 8.37 -19.27
N THR A 53 -1.98 7.81 -19.34
CA THR A 53 -1.70 6.39 -19.09
C THR A 53 -1.65 6.05 -17.60
N LEU A 54 -1.78 7.07 -16.74
CA LEU A 54 -1.69 6.93 -15.29
C LEU A 54 -2.98 6.39 -14.66
N MET A 55 -2.79 5.66 -13.60
CA MET A 55 -3.81 5.05 -12.75
C MET A 55 -3.61 5.54 -11.33
N ARG A 56 -4.68 6.04 -10.72
CA ARG A 56 -4.76 6.28 -9.27
C ARG A 56 -5.18 5.00 -8.59
N VAL A 57 -4.41 4.62 -7.60
CA VAL A 57 -4.63 3.43 -6.80
C VAL A 57 -4.75 3.84 -5.35
N TRP A 58 -5.89 3.52 -4.74
CA TRP A 58 -6.08 3.64 -3.30
C TRP A 58 -5.90 2.28 -2.67
N LEU A 59 -5.03 2.21 -1.67
CA LEU A 59 -4.86 1.05 -0.81
C LEU A 59 -5.42 1.40 0.56
N GLY A 60 -6.43 0.65 1.01
CA GLY A 60 -6.84 0.65 2.41
C GLY A 60 -6.15 -0.48 3.13
N LEU A 61 -5.48 -0.19 4.24
CA LEU A 61 -4.73 -1.17 5.02
C LEU A 61 -4.75 -0.80 6.51
N PHE A 62 -4.44 -1.77 7.36
CA PHE A 62 -4.14 -1.49 8.76
C PHE A 62 -2.83 -0.72 8.87
N GLU A 63 -2.74 0.23 9.80
CA GLU A 63 -1.57 1.09 10.01
C GLU A 63 -0.28 0.28 10.21
N SER A 64 -0.36 -0.88 10.87
CA SER A 64 0.78 -1.77 11.07
C SER A 64 1.40 -2.30 9.77
N ALA A 65 0.66 -2.29 8.66
CA ALA A 65 1.13 -2.72 7.35
C ALA A 65 1.64 -1.57 6.47
N GLN A 66 1.55 -0.31 6.93
CA GLN A 66 1.91 0.86 6.12
C GLN A 66 3.36 0.83 5.63
N LEU A 67 4.31 0.59 6.54
CA LEU A 67 5.72 0.54 6.17
C LEU A 67 6.02 -0.63 5.23
N ALA A 68 5.40 -1.80 5.46
CA ALA A 68 5.55 -2.96 4.58
C ALA A 68 5.01 -2.68 3.17
N ALA A 69 3.84 -2.03 3.07
CA ALA A 69 3.28 -1.59 1.80
C ALA A 69 4.22 -0.63 1.07
N MET A 70 4.68 0.42 1.75
CA MET A 70 5.60 1.41 1.19
C MET A 70 6.89 0.75 0.68
N SER A 71 7.53 -0.08 1.51
CA SER A 71 8.77 -0.77 1.11
C SER A 71 8.56 -1.68 -0.09
N ALA A 72 7.46 -2.43 -0.14
CA ALA A 72 7.15 -3.30 -1.27
C ALA A 72 6.92 -2.52 -2.57
N ILE A 73 6.24 -1.38 -2.48
CA ILE A 73 5.98 -0.50 -3.62
C ILE A 73 7.28 0.10 -4.13
N VAL A 74 8.07 0.76 -3.28
CA VAL A 74 9.33 1.41 -3.67
C VAL A 74 10.33 0.42 -4.27
N LEU A 75 10.42 -0.81 -3.72
CA LEU A 75 11.34 -1.82 -4.22
C LEU A 75 10.88 -2.47 -5.53
N SER A 76 9.56 -2.62 -5.73
CA SER A 76 9.02 -3.30 -6.91
C SER A 76 8.71 -2.35 -8.06
N LEU A 77 8.44 -1.08 -7.74
CA LEU A 77 7.96 -0.05 -8.65
C LEU A 77 8.61 1.29 -8.30
N PRO A 78 9.89 1.48 -8.62
CA PRO A 78 10.60 2.74 -8.33
C PRO A 78 9.99 3.94 -9.04
N GLU A 79 9.34 3.72 -10.19
CA GLU A 79 8.62 4.74 -10.97
C GLU A 79 7.22 5.06 -10.41
N ALA A 80 6.76 4.37 -9.36
CA ALA A 80 5.48 4.67 -8.73
C ALA A 80 5.56 5.95 -7.90
N GLU A 81 4.59 6.84 -8.09
CA GLU A 81 4.45 8.02 -7.25
C GLU A 81 3.59 7.71 -6.03
N ILE A 82 4.18 7.82 -4.84
CA ILE A 82 3.43 7.70 -3.58
C ILE A 82 2.87 9.08 -3.22
N GLY A 83 1.54 9.16 -3.21
CA GLY A 83 0.79 10.35 -2.85
C GLY A 83 0.49 10.43 -1.35
N ARG A 84 -0.67 11.00 -1.02
CA ARG A 84 -1.07 11.24 0.37
C ARG A 84 -1.39 9.92 1.10
N ILE A 85 -0.90 9.82 2.33
CA ILE A 85 -1.33 8.81 3.31
C ILE A 85 -2.30 9.48 4.28
N GLN A 86 -3.46 8.86 4.53
CA GLN A 86 -4.52 9.39 5.38
C GLN A 86 -4.93 8.35 6.40
N HIS A 87 -5.10 8.74 7.66
CA HIS A 87 -5.76 7.87 8.64
C HIS A 87 -7.27 7.85 8.37
N ILE A 88 -7.88 6.67 8.44
CA ILE A 88 -9.32 6.47 8.28
C ILE A 88 -9.84 6.02 9.65
N GLU A 89 -10.84 6.74 10.19
CA GLU A 89 -11.53 6.40 11.44
C GLU A 89 -12.49 5.23 11.28
#